data_AF-A0A835Z3I7-F1
#
_entry.id   AF-A0A835Z3I7-F1
#
_cell.length_a   1.000
_cell.length_b   1.000
_cell.length_c   1.000
_cell.angle_alpha   90.00
_cell.angle_beta   90.00
_cell.angle_gamma   90.00
#
_symmetry.space_group_name_H-M   'P 1'
#
loop_
_entity.id
_entity.type
_entity.pdbx_description
1 polymer ?
#
loop_
_entity_poly.entity_id
_entity_poly.type
_entity_poly.pdbx_seq_one_letter_code
_entity_poly.pdbx_strand_id
1 'polypeptide(L)'
;MPKSQSIASNKRKRGTKATEAKEKDSSTAAGEGDKDEELSPGVRRLFLHATVLIMHSTVLETKLSRWTGSERPVRLGIELEDEAEVAAFEDVVWGIEHDGGAGAPHCAAADAYAIDAMVDTAAAWLDAQTTITWDDALRIYDAPSRLSERVALEAAQTALIERAGDLEVAMNDGELRPQLAALPEAALVALLSDRRLAVAAESTVAAAAVWWASEHALQAVPDAVAGCVRLWRLNGGFMAAIAHWFPQWTQRALALLYMCAAAPASAPMWQVVKQMEDVPKTALPALAVPTATRLWENVPYSDVILTFGAATAGGAQVQPPSTAPTTAASSFNTVAGGNATEEAEANKSAASGHHDNDASPLGARRLHAHAAILIMHSSVLETKLRRWTGPERPVHINIELDDEAEVTAFEDVMWSMYHGKLPADNMSMERALLIARLADAYAVNIVLCAATAWLNQQASPAWDDALRTFEAPASVRDRLDLQNAQAAILERAEDLEKAMNDEELHQQLTELPEAAVVALLSNNRLAVAAESTVVAFTIRGKLL
;
A
#
# COMPACT_ATOMS: atom_id res chain seq x y z
N MET A 1 -11.25 42.22 -2.91
CA MET A 1 -11.06 42.36 -1.46
C MET A 1 -12.40 42.51 -0.75
N PRO A 2 -12.94 41.44 -0.16
CA PRO A 2 -13.90 41.53 0.94
C PRO A 2 -13.21 41.22 2.27
N LYS A 3 -13.61 41.94 3.33
CA LYS A 3 -13.01 41.84 4.67
C LYS A 3 -13.41 40.53 5.34
N SER A 4 -12.44 39.66 5.57
CA SER A 4 -12.60 38.44 6.38
C SER A 4 -12.83 38.83 7.85
N GLN A 5 -14.00 38.46 8.37
CA GLN A 5 -14.30 38.54 9.80
C GLN A 5 -13.56 37.41 10.53
N SER A 6 -12.67 37.81 11.42
CA SER A 6 -11.93 36.96 12.35
C SER A 6 -12.90 36.37 13.39
N ILE A 7 -13.23 35.10 13.26
CA ILE A 7 -13.90 34.33 14.32
C ILE A 7 -12.81 33.88 15.31
N ALA A 8 -12.82 34.51 16.48
CA ALA A 8 -11.96 34.12 17.59
C ALA A 8 -12.36 32.74 18.12
N SER A 9 -11.46 31.77 17.97
CA SER A 9 -11.58 30.42 18.50
C SER A 9 -11.42 30.44 20.02
N ASN A 10 -12.55 30.28 20.71
CA ASN A 10 -12.61 30.24 22.17
C ASN A 10 -12.12 28.86 22.65
N LYS A 11 -10.81 28.76 22.94
CA LYS A 11 -10.17 27.56 23.49
C LYS A 11 -10.69 27.30 24.91
N ARG A 12 -11.77 26.52 25.06
CA ARG A 12 -12.17 25.93 26.34
C ARG A 12 -11.16 24.84 26.71
N LYS A 13 -10.28 25.13 27.66
CA LYS A 13 -9.50 24.13 28.41
C LYS A 13 -10.49 23.18 29.10
N ARG A 14 -10.57 21.93 28.64
CA ARG A 14 -11.10 20.81 29.45
C ARG A 14 -10.14 20.60 30.63
N GLY A 15 -10.49 21.19 31.77
CA GLY A 15 -9.95 20.78 33.05
C GLY A 15 -10.89 19.73 33.62
N THR A 16 -10.46 18.46 33.68
CA THR A 16 -11.05 17.43 34.53
C THR A 16 -10.77 17.82 35.98
N LYS A 17 -11.61 18.70 36.53
CA LYS A 17 -11.77 18.80 37.98
C LYS A 17 -12.72 17.68 38.38
N ALA A 18 -12.17 16.64 39.00
CA ALA A 18 -12.95 15.81 39.91
C ALA A 18 -13.44 16.74 41.03
N THR A 19 -14.66 17.25 40.90
CA THR A 19 -15.36 17.86 42.00
C THR A 19 -15.84 16.72 42.87
N GLU A 20 -15.10 16.43 43.95
CA GLU A 20 -15.68 15.81 45.13
C GLU A 20 -16.92 16.61 45.48
N ALA A 21 -18.09 16.01 45.26
CA ALA A 21 -19.34 16.52 45.76
C ALA A 21 -19.18 16.66 47.26
N LYS A 22 -19.14 17.90 47.73
CA LYS A 22 -19.11 18.22 49.15
C LYS A 22 -20.48 17.86 49.69
N GLU A 23 -20.61 16.61 50.13
CA GLU A 23 -21.78 16.02 50.75
C GLU A 23 -22.09 16.85 52.00
N LYS A 24 -23.04 17.77 51.83
CA LYS A 24 -23.46 18.67 52.88
C LYS A 24 -24.60 17.95 53.57
N ASP A 25 -24.27 17.26 54.67
CA ASP A 25 -25.25 16.72 55.62
C ASP A 25 -26.14 17.86 56.13
N SER A 26 -27.23 18.13 55.42
CA SER A 26 -28.32 18.98 55.89
C SER A 26 -29.32 18.13 56.65
N SER A 27 -28.91 17.59 57.80
CA SER A 27 -29.87 17.13 58.80
C SER A 27 -30.42 18.35 59.53
N THR A 28 -31.44 19.00 58.97
CA THR A 28 -32.30 19.90 59.73
C THR A 28 -33.69 19.30 59.82
N ALA A 29 -34.22 19.34 61.03
CA ALA A 29 -35.26 18.47 61.54
C ALA A 29 -36.64 18.63 60.87
N ALA A 30 -37.37 17.52 60.98
CA ALA A 30 -38.78 17.32 60.71
C ALA A 30 -39.69 18.50 61.08
N GLY A 31 -40.64 18.79 60.19
CA GLY A 31 -41.82 19.58 60.51
C GLY A 31 -42.43 20.28 59.31
N GLU A 32 -43.53 19.71 58.84
CA GLU A 32 -44.66 20.41 58.19
C GLU A 32 -44.50 20.98 56.78
N GLY A 33 -45.30 20.38 55.89
CA GLY A 33 -45.74 20.96 54.63
C GLY A 33 -44.84 20.55 53.47
N ASP A 34 -45.27 19.50 52.78
CA ASP A 34 -44.93 19.25 51.38
C ASP A 34 -45.51 20.41 50.55
N LYS A 35 -44.95 21.60 50.74
CA LYS A 35 -45.14 22.72 49.84
C LYS A 35 -44.33 22.33 48.63
N ASP A 36 -45.00 22.19 47.49
CA ASP A 36 -44.39 22.00 46.18
C ASP A 36 -43.15 22.88 46.07
N GLU A 37 -41.99 22.30 46.38
CA GLU A 37 -40.70 22.93 46.14
C GLU A 37 -40.65 23.10 44.64
N GLU A 38 -40.88 24.32 44.17
CA GLU A 38 -40.75 24.69 42.76
C GLU A 38 -39.41 24.14 42.28
N LEU A 39 -39.48 23.07 41.49
CA LEU A 39 -38.31 22.46 40.93
C LEU A 39 -37.64 23.49 40.04
N SER A 40 -36.31 23.59 40.16
CA SER A 40 -35.55 24.42 39.24
C SER A 40 -35.85 23.97 37.80
N PRO A 41 -36.03 24.89 36.84
CA PRO A 41 -36.27 24.53 35.45
C PRO A 41 -35.23 23.51 34.96
N GLY A 42 -35.70 22.38 34.41
CA GLY A 42 -34.84 21.28 33.94
C GLY A 42 -34.61 20.14 34.95
N VAL A 43 -35.13 20.23 36.18
CA VAL A 43 -35.08 19.11 37.13
C VAL A 43 -36.38 18.31 37.06
N ARG A 44 -36.29 17.02 36.75
CA ARG A 44 -37.40 16.07 36.82
C ARG A 44 -37.25 15.13 38.01
N ARG A 45 -38.36 14.72 38.61
CA ARG A 45 -38.39 13.76 39.73
C ARG A 45 -39.15 12.51 39.29
N LEU A 46 -38.48 11.37 39.39
CA LEU A 46 -39.06 10.05 39.17
C LEU A 46 -39.14 9.32 40.51
N PHE A 47 -40.28 8.67 40.76
CA PHE A 47 -40.52 7.89 41.97
C PHE A 47 -40.49 6.41 41.62
N LEU A 48 -39.49 5.70 42.15
CA LEU A 48 -39.15 4.34 41.71
C LEU A 48 -38.83 3.46 42.91
N HIS A 49 -39.06 2.16 42.73
CA HIS A 49 -38.70 1.18 43.74
C HIS A 49 -37.21 0.87 43.69
N ALA A 50 -36.46 1.22 44.75
CA ALA A 50 -35.02 0.97 44.82
C ALA A 50 -34.66 -0.51 44.61
N THR A 51 -35.48 -1.45 45.09
CA THR A 51 -35.30 -2.89 44.88
C THR A 51 -35.32 -3.28 43.40
N VAL A 52 -36.16 -2.64 42.59
CA VAL A 52 -36.25 -2.89 41.15
C VAL A 52 -34.98 -2.37 40.46
N LEU A 53 -34.57 -1.13 40.75
CA LEU A 53 -33.35 -0.54 40.17
C LEU A 53 -32.08 -1.34 40.51
N ILE A 54 -31.95 -1.80 41.75
CA ILE A 54 -30.81 -2.61 42.21
C ILE A 54 -30.76 -3.95 41.48
N MET A 55 -31.92 -4.57 41.26
CA MET A 55 -32.00 -5.89 40.62
C MET A 55 -31.59 -5.87 39.15
N HIS A 56 -31.73 -4.73 38.47
CA HIS A 56 -31.45 -4.59 37.05
C HIS A 56 -30.18 -3.79 36.71
N SER A 57 -29.51 -3.15 37.68
CA SER A 57 -28.29 -2.37 37.45
C SER A 57 -27.27 -2.52 38.56
N THR A 58 -26.09 -3.04 38.21
CA THR A 58 -24.95 -3.17 39.13
C THR A 58 -24.36 -1.82 39.57
N VAL A 59 -24.49 -0.80 38.71
CA VAL A 59 -24.08 0.58 39.03
C VAL A 59 -25.02 1.20 40.06
N LEU A 60 -26.34 1.03 39.88
CA LEU A 60 -27.33 1.52 40.83
C LEU A 60 -27.31 0.70 42.12
N GLU A 61 -27.04 -0.61 42.06
CA GLU A 61 -26.76 -1.44 43.23
C GLU A 61 -25.62 -0.85 44.06
N THR A 62 -24.50 -0.53 43.44
CA THR A 62 -23.34 0.05 44.16
C THR A 62 -23.68 1.40 44.80
N LYS A 63 -24.50 2.23 44.15
CA LYS A 63 -24.91 3.55 44.68
C LYS A 63 -25.98 3.44 45.78
N LEU A 64 -26.94 2.52 45.63
CA LEU A 64 -28.12 2.39 46.50
C LEU A 64 -27.91 1.39 47.64
N SER A 65 -26.96 0.46 47.53
CA SER A 65 -26.62 -0.53 48.58
C SER A 65 -26.23 0.10 49.91
N ARG A 66 -25.75 1.34 49.92
CA ARG A 66 -25.45 2.08 51.16
C ARG A 66 -26.71 2.55 51.90
N TRP A 67 -27.88 2.43 51.27
CA TRP A 67 -29.15 2.96 51.74
C TRP A 67 -30.21 1.85 51.91
N THR A 68 -29.86 0.59 51.65
CA THR A 68 -30.74 -0.56 51.88
C THR A 68 -31.04 -0.67 53.39
N GLY A 69 -32.30 -0.46 53.77
CA GLY A 69 -32.75 -0.44 55.17
C GLY A 69 -33.10 0.96 55.72
N SER A 70 -32.97 2.03 54.92
CA SER A 70 -33.51 3.34 55.29
C SER A 70 -35.05 3.34 55.25
N GLU A 71 -35.71 3.75 56.34
CA GLU A 71 -37.16 4.01 56.36
C GLU A 71 -37.54 5.30 55.61
N ARG A 72 -36.55 6.13 55.24
CA ARG A 72 -36.77 7.39 54.52
C ARG A 72 -36.52 7.23 53.02
N PRO A 73 -37.33 7.91 52.17
CA PRO A 73 -37.10 7.93 50.74
C PRO A 73 -35.73 8.50 50.41
N VAL A 74 -35.00 7.78 49.56
CA VAL A 74 -33.66 8.13 49.10
C VAL A 74 -33.77 9.03 47.88
N ARG A 75 -33.07 10.15 47.87
CA ARG A 75 -32.97 11.03 46.68
C ARG A 75 -31.63 10.78 46.00
N LEU A 76 -31.67 10.18 44.81
CA LEU A 76 -30.50 10.00 43.96
C LEU A 76 -30.49 11.11 42.89
N GLY A 77 -29.46 11.95 42.90
CA GLY A 77 -29.22 12.91 41.82
C GLY A 77 -28.55 12.22 40.65
N ILE A 78 -29.19 12.24 39.48
CA ILE A 78 -28.63 11.79 38.21
C ILE A 78 -28.58 13.02 37.30
N GLU A 79 -27.39 13.39 36.85
CA GLU A 79 -27.18 14.47 35.90
C GLU A 79 -27.14 13.88 34.49
N LEU A 80 -28.02 14.36 33.61
CA LEU A 80 -28.14 13.99 32.20
C LEU A 80 -27.81 15.22 31.35
N GLU A 81 -27.20 15.02 30.18
CA GLU A 81 -26.65 16.10 29.36
C GLU A 81 -27.73 16.96 28.71
N ASP A 82 -28.84 16.35 28.29
CA ASP A 82 -29.95 17.02 27.63
C ASP A 82 -31.33 16.36 27.89
N GLU A 83 -32.39 17.01 27.40
CA GLU A 83 -33.78 16.58 27.59
C GLU A 83 -34.10 15.27 26.84
N ALA A 84 -33.38 14.96 25.76
CA ALA A 84 -33.57 13.71 25.02
C ALA A 84 -33.01 12.53 25.82
N GLU A 85 -31.88 12.71 26.50
CA GLU A 85 -31.32 11.74 27.43
C GLU A 85 -32.24 11.55 28.66
N VAL A 86 -32.86 12.62 29.16
CA VAL A 86 -33.88 12.55 30.23
C VAL A 86 -35.07 11.70 29.80
N ALA A 87 -35.65 11.96 28.62
CA ALA A 87 -36.75 11.17 28.09
C ALA A 87 -36.33 9.71 27.88
N ALA A 88 -35.13 9.47 27.35
CA ALA A 88 -34.62 8.12 27.16
C ALA A 88 -34.44 7.37 28.49
N PHE A 89 -33.94 8.04 29.53
CA PHE A 89 -33.81 7.48 30.87
C PHE A 89 -35.17 7.22 31.52
N GLU A 90 -36.14 8.12 31.34
CA GLU A 90 -37.53 7.92 31.80
C GLU A 90 -38.13 6.66 31.18
N ASP A 91 -38.03 6.50 29.86
CA ASP A 91 -38.54 5.33 29.14
C ASP A 91 -37.82 4.03 29.55
N VAL A 92 -36.50 4.09 29.75
CA VAL A 92 -35.68 2.99 30.30
C VAL A 92 -36.24 2.52 31.64
N VAL A 93 -36.38 3.46 32.57
CA VAL A 93 -36.90 3.19 33.90
C VAL A 93 -38.33 2.65 33.85
N TRP A 94 -39.17 3.23 33.00
CA TRP A 94 -40.55 2.80 32.83
C TRP A 94 -40.64 1.37 32.30
N GLY A 95 -39.79 1.02 31.33
CA GLY A 95 -39.67 -0.32 30.77
C GLY A 95 -39.26 -1.36 31.80
N ILE A 96 -38.32 -1.01 32.71
CA ILE A 96 -37.92 -1.88 33.83
C ILE A 96 -39.10 -2.13 34.78
N GLU A 97 -39.90 -1.10 35.11
CA GLU A 97 -41.01 -1.27 36.07
C GLU A 97 -42.22 -2.03 35.49
N HIS A 98 -42.40 -2.04 34.17
CA HIS A 98 -43.64 -2.51 33.53
C HIS A 98 -43.45 -3.66 32.54
N ASP A 99 -42.29 -4.32 32.52
CA ASP A 99 -41.92 -5.39 31.57
C ASP A 99 -42.13 -4.98 30.08
N GLY A 100 -42.11 -3.67 29.82
CA GLY A 100 -42.33 -3.09 28.49
C GLY A 100 -41.01 -3.01 27.75
N GLY A 101 -40.86 -3.78 26.66
CA GLY A 101 -39.65 -3.75 25.85
C GLY A 101 -39.36 -2.34 25.31
N ALA A 102 -38.20 -1.79 25.67
CA ALA A 102 -37.72 -0.52 25.13
C ALA A 102 -37.29 -0.68 23.67
N GLY A 103 -37.56 0.31 22.83
CA GLY A 103 -37.04 0.35 21.46
C GLY A 103 -35.55 0.74 21.39
N ALA A 104 -34.98 0.72 20.18
CA ALA A 104 -33.59 1.12 19.92
C ALA A 104 -33.07 2.47 20.45
N PRO A 105 -33.86 3.57 20.57
CA PRO A 105 -33.28 4.86 20.97
C PRO A 105 -32.75 4.89 22.42
N HIS A 106 -32.94 3.84 23.21
CA HIS A 106 -32.65 3.80 24.65
C HIS A 106 -31.34 3.09 25.02
N CYS A 107 -30.63 2.53 24.04
CA CYS A 107 -29.47 1.67 24.30
C CYS A 107 -28.30 2.42 24.95
N ALA A 108 -28.02 3.65 24.50
CA ALA A 108 -26.92 4.46 25.05
C ALA A 108 -27.11 4.78 26.54
N ALA A 109 -28.34 5.13 26.94
CA ALA A 109 -28.68 5.36 28.34
C ALA A 109 -28.59 4.05 29.15
N ALA A 110 -29.10 2.93 28.63
CA ALA A 110 -29.03 1.64 29.31
C ALA A 110 -27.59 1.19 29.61
N ASP A 111 -26.65 1.38 28.68
CA ASP A 111 -25.24 1.05 28.89
C ASP A 111 -24.55 1.99 29.89
N ALA A 112 -24.81 3.31 29.81
CA ALA A 112 -24.25 4.29 30.73
C ALA A 112 -24.55 3.98 32.20
N TYR A 113 -25.70 3.35 32.46
CA TYR A 113 -26.14 2.91 33.79
C TYR A 113 -25.97 1.41 34.04
N ALA A 114 -25.33 0.67 33.13
CA ALA A 114 -25.12 -0.78 33.19
C ALA A 114 -26.40 -1.54 33.58
N ILE A 115 -27.50 -1.26 32.86
CA ILE A 115 -28.78 -1.93 33.05
C ILE A 115 -28.80 -3.17 32.14
N ASP A 116 -28.26 -4.28 32.63
CA ASP A 116 -28.02 -5.49 31.82
C ASP A 116 -29.30 -6.01 31.14
N ALA A 117 -30.43 -6.00 31.85
CA ALA A 117 -31.73 -6.44 31.29
C ALA A 117 -32.19 -5.62 30.07
N MET A 118 -31.78 -4.35 29.99
CA MET A 118 -32.11 -3.49 28.85
C MET A 118 -31.13 -3.65 27.70
N VAL A 119 -29.86 -3.94 28.00
CA VAL A 119 -28.89 -4.36 26.98
C VAL A 119 -29.38 -5.64 26.32
N ASP A 120 -29.84 -6.62 27.09
CA ASP A 120 -30.42 -7.86 26.58
C ASP A 120 -31.71 -7.62 25.76
N THR A 121 -32.58 -6.70 26.22
CA THR A 121 -33.80 -6.34 25.49
C THR A 121 -33.50 -5.62 24.18
N ALA A 122 -32.51 -4.73 24.18
CA ALA A 122 -32.05 -4.04 22.98
C ALA A 122 -31.40 -5.00 21.98
N ALA A 123 -30.58 -5.94 22.47
CA ALA A 123 -30.01 -7.02 21.66
C ALA A 123 -31.12 -7.90 21.06
N ALA A 124 -32.11 -8.31 21.86
CA ALA A 124 -33.26 -9.08 21.38
C ALA A 124 -34.11 -8.31 20.36
N TRP A 125 -34.26 -6.99 20.53
CA TRP A 125 -34.93 -6.15 19.54
C TRP A 125 -34.14 -6.06 18.23
N LEU A 126 -32.81 -5.94 18.31
CA LEU A 126 -31.92 -5.95 17.15
C LEU A 126 -31.95 -7.30 16.43
N ASP A 127 -32.00 -8.41 17.17
CA ASP A 127 -32.13 -9.76 16.61
C ASP A 127 -33.51 -9.98 15.97
N ALA A 128 -34.56 -9.33 16.49
CA ALA A 128 -35.90 -9.40 15.93
C ALA A 128 -36.08 -8.56 14.65
N GLN A 129 -35.17 -7.63 14.37
CA GLN A 129 -35.18 -6.83 13.14
C GLN A 129 -34.79 -7.69 11.94
N THR A 130 -35.74 -7.98 11.06
CA THR A 130 -35.47 -8.72 9.81
C THR A 130 -34.74 -7.89 8.76
N THR A 131 -34.71 -6.56 8.92
CA THR A 131 -34.10 -5.63 7.97
C THR A 131 -33.47 -4.47 8.73
N ILE A 132 -32.15 -4.43 8.76
CA ILE A 132 -31.38 -3.33 9.35
C ILE A 132 -31.18 -2.25 8.28
N THR A 133 -31.62 -1.02 8.56
CA THR A 133 -31.38 0.10 7.65
C THR A 133 -29.96 0.67 7.84
N TRP A 134 -29.52 1.55 6.92
CA TRP A 134 -28.23 2.24 7.08
C TRP A 134 -28.14 2.99 8.41
N ASP A 135 -29.20 3.74 8.77
CA ASP A 135 -29.23 4.52 10.02
C ASP A 135 -29.20 3.61 11.26
N ASP A 136 -29.85 2.44 11.19
CA ASP A 136 -29.78 1.45 12.27
C ASP A 136 -28.36 0.89 12.40
N ALA A 137 -27.68 0.62 11.27
CA ALA A 137 -26.28 0.20 11.28
C ALA A 137 -25.37 1.25 11.93
N LEU A 138 -25.57 2.55 11.63
CA LEU A 138 -24.81 3.62 12.29
C LEU A 138 -25.04 3.63 13.80
N ARG A 139 -26.30 3.52 14.24
CA ARG A 139 -26.63 3.45 15.67
C ARG A 139 -25.98 2.25 16.34
N ILE A 140 -25.90 1.10 15.68
CA ILE A 140 -25.24 -0.11 16.20
C ILE A 140 -23.74 0.11 16.35
N TYR A 141 -23.08 0.78 15.40
CA TYR A 141 -21.64 1.07 15.48
C TYR A 141 -21.29 2.21 16.45
N ASP A 142 -22.20 3.14 16.68
CA ASP A 142 -22.07 4.19 17.70
C ASP A 142 -22.46 3.67 19.10
N ALA A 143 -23.15 2.53 19.17
CA ALA A 143 -23.53 1.94 20.45
C ALA A 143 -22.30 1.51 21.25
N PRO A 144 -22.31 1.68 22.58
CA PRO A 144 -21.24 1.21 23.43
C PRO A 144 -20.94 -0.29 23.25
N SER A 145 -19.69 -0.67 23.47
CA SER A 145 -19.16 -2.02 23.20
C SER A 145 -19.92 -3.20 23.84
N ARG A 146 -20.76 -2.96 24.85
CA ARG A 146 -21.57 -4.01 25.49
C ARG A 146 -22.83 -4.37 24.69
N LEU A 147 -23.32 -3.46 23.85
CA LEU A 147 -24.51 -3.63 23.02
C LEU A 147 -24.20 -4.16 21.62
N SER A 148 -22.94 -4.01 21.19
CA SER A 148 -22.48 -4.53 19.92
C SER A 148 -22.17 -6.03 20.04
N GLU A 149 -23.23 -6.81 20.28
CA GLU A 149 -23.16 -8.25 20.12
C GLU A 149 -22.78 -8.61 18.68
N ARG A 150 -22.12 -9.77 18.53
CA ARG A 150 -21.53 -10.19 17.26
C ARG A 150 -22.57 -10.34 16.14
N VAL A 151 -23.80 -10.72 16.48
CA VAL A 151 -24.89 -10.94 15.50
C VAL A 151 -25.41 -9.62 14.94
N ALA A 152 -25.71 -8.64 15.81
CA ALA A 152 -26.15 -7.31 15.39
C ALA A 152 -25.08 -6.58 14.56
N LEU A 153 -23.80 -6.73 14.90
CA LEU A 153 -22.68 -6.18 14.12
C LEU A 153 -22.58 -6.76 12.71
N GLU A 154 -22.77 -8.08 12.55
CA GLU A 154 -22.72 -8.74 11.24
C GLU A 154 -23.88 -8.31 10.33
N ALA A 155 -25.08 -8.18 10.90
CA ALA A 155 -26.24 -7.69 10.18
C ALA A 155 -26.09 -6.19 9.82
N ALA A 156 -25.58 -5.37 10.74
CA ALA A 156 -25.25 -3.96 10.48
C ALA A 156 -24.20 -3.82 9.37
N GLN A 157 -23.13 -4.62 9.42
CA GLN A 157 -22.11 -4.64 8.38
C GLN A 157 -22.69 -5.02 7.01
N THR A 158 -23.58 -6.01 6.98
CA THR A 158 -24.26 -6.44 5.75
C THR A 158 -25.12 -5.30 5.19
N ALA A 159 -25.88 -4.60 6.03
CA ALA A 159 -26.66 -3.43 5.61
C ALA A 159 -25.78 -2.29 5.05
N LEU A 160 -24.61 -2.02 5.65
CA LEU A 160 -23.65 -1.05 5.12
C LEU A 160 -23.12 -1.46 3.74
N ILE A 161 -22.78 -2.73 3.55
CA ILE A 161 -22.25 -3.24 2.27
C ILE A 161 -23.33 -3.20 1.18
N GLU A 162 -24.55 -3.64 1.49
CA GLU A 162 -25.66 -3.64 0.53
C GLU A 162 -26.01 -2.22 0.07
N ARG A 163 -25.99 -1.25 1.00
CA ARG A 163 -26.28 0.15 0.68
C ARG A 163 -25.12 0.84 -0.05
N ALA A 164 -23.87 0.54 0.32
CA ALA A 164 -22.70 1.08 -0.36
C ALA A 164 -22.54 0.49 -1.77
N GLY A 165 -22.80 -0.81 -1.95
CA GLY A 165 -22.63 -1.51 -3.22
C GLY A 165 -21.19 -1.44 -3.71
N ASP A 166 -20.98 -0.72 -4.81
CA ASP A 166 -19.64 -0.40 -5.32
C ASP A 166 -19.12 0.88 -4.66
N LEU A 167 -17.97 0.77 -3.98
CA LEU A 167 -17.39 1.86 -3.22
C LEU A 167 -17.03 3.08 -4.10
N GLU A 168 -16.56 2.86 -5.33
CA GLU A 168 -16.21 3.95 -6.24
C GLU A 168 -17.46 4.68 -6.71
N VAL A 169 -18.54 3.95 -6.98
CA VAL A 169 -19.84 4.54 -7.31
C VAL A 169 -20.38 5.32 -6.11
N ALA A 170 -20.37 4.73 -4.91
CA ALA A 170 -20.90 5.38 -3.71
C ALA A 170 -20.14 6.64 -3.31
N MET A 171 -18.82 6.67 -3.49
CA MET A 171 -18.01 7.88 -3.25
C MET A 171 -18.31 9.02 -4.23
N ASN A 172 -18.84 8.70 -5.42
CA ASN A 172 -19.21 9.68 -6.45
C ASN A 172 -20.72 9.98 -6.50
N ASP A 173 -21.52 9.25 -5.75
CA ASP A 173 -22.96 9.45 -5.66
C ASP A 173 -23.32 10.65 -4.76
N GLY A 174 -24.30 11.45 -5.19
CA GLY A 174 -24.66 12.69 -4.49
C GLY A 174 -25.33 12.49 -3.12
N GLU A 175 -26.00 11.35 -2.91
CA GLU A 175 -26.68 11.03 -1.66
C GLU A 175 -25.83 10.15 -0.74
N LEU A 176 -25.10 9.17 -1.29
CA LEU A 176 -24.28 8.24 -0.51
C LEU A 176 -22.97 8.85 -0.05
N ARG A 177 -22.36 9.75 -0.84
CA ARG A 177 -21.10 10.40 -0.44
C ARG A 177 -21.18 11.09 0.92
N PRO A 178 -22.18 11.95 1.24
CA PRO A 178 -22.27 12.53 2.58
C PRO A 178 -22.56 11.48 3.66
N GLN A 179 -23.26 10.39 3.34
CA GLN A 179 -23.50 9.29 4.29
C GLN A 179 -22.20 8.53 4.61
N LEU A 180 -21.37 8.25 3.61
CA LEU A 180 -20.04 7.66 3.78
C LEU A 180 -19.11 8.58 4.57
N ALA A 181 -19.17 9.88 4.30
CA ALA A 181 -18.38 10.89 5.02
C ALA A 181 -18.80 11.03 6.49
N ALA A 182 -20.05 10.66 6.84
CA ALA A 182 -20.57 10.71 8.20
C ALA A 182 -20.38 9.40 8.98
N LEU A 183 -19.78 8.36 8.38
CA LEU A 183 -19.55 7.08 9.05
C LEU A 183 -18.64 7.25 10.27
N PRO A 184 -19.00 6.69 11.44
CA PRO A 184 -18.07 6.58 12.56
C PRO A 184 -16.92 5.63 12.21
N GLU A 185 -15.76 5.81 12.87
CA GLU A 185 -14.53 5.05 12.57
C GLU A 185 -14.77 3.53 12.56
N ALA A 186 -15.51 3.01 13.55
CA ALA A 186 -15.81 1.58 13.65
C ALA A 186 -16.62 1.04 12.47
N ALA A 187 -17.62 1.80 12.01
CA ALA A 187 -18.45 1.42 10.86
C ALA A 187 -17.64 1.46 9.56
N LEU A 188 -16.78 2.46 9.39
CA LEU A 188 -15.88 2.53 8.24
C LEU A 188 -14.89 1.36 8.23
N VAL A 189 -14.30 1.04 9.38
CA VAL A 189 -13.38 -0.11 9.51
C VAL A 189 -14.09 -1.40 9.13
N ALA A 190 -15.32 -1.61 9.62
CA ALA A 190 -16.10 -2.78 9.27
C ALA A 190 -16.43 -2.83 7.77
N LEU A 191 -16.84 -1.71 7.18
CA LEU A 191 -17.12 -1.59 5.74
C LEU A 191 -15.89 -1.90 4.90
N LEU A 192 -14.76 -1.23 5.15
CA LEU A 192 -13.52 -1.37 4.35
C LEU A 192 -12.80 -2.70 4.57
N SER A 193 -12.97 -3.35 5.73
CA SER A 193 -12.35 -4.65 6.00
C SER A 193 -13.06 -5.81 5.30
N ASP A 194 -14.35 -5.66 4.96
CA ASP A 194 -15.15 -6.72 4.38
C ASP A 194 -14.73 -7.04 2.94
N ARG A 195 -14.64 -8.34 2.61
CA ARG A 195 -14.27 -8.82 1.27
C ARG A 195 -15.44 -8.80 0.28
N ARG A 196 -16.67 -8.65 0.76
CA ARG A 196 -17.90 -8.57 -0.05
C ARG A 196 -18.11 -7.18 -0.66
N LEU A 197 -17.48 -6.14 -0.10
CA LEU A 197 -17.55 -4.79 -0.63
C LEU A 197 -16.98 -4.76 -2.06
N ALA A 198 -17.78 -4.31 -3.02
CA ALA A 198 -17.32 -4.20 -4.40
C ALA A 198 -16.38 -2.99 -4.53
N VAL A 199 -15.14 -3.27 -4.95
CA VAL A 199 -14.11 -2.27 -5.18
C VAL A 199 -13.37 -2.60 -6.49
N ALA A 200 -13.14 -1.59 -7.34
CA ALA A 200 -12.39 -1.79 -8.58
C ALA A 200 -10.93 -2.18 -8.33
N ALA A 201 -10.32 -1.57 -7.31
CA ALA A 201 -8.97 -1.87 -6.87
C ALA A 201 -8.78 -1.51 -5.39
N GLU A 202 -7.73 -2.06 -4.78
CA GLU A 202 -7.36 -1.71 -3.40
C GLU A 202 -6.97 -0.22 -3.26
N SER A 203 -6.54 0.42 -4.35
CA SER A 203 -6.32 1.87 -4.38
C SER A 203 -7.59 2.66 -4.09
N THR A 204 -8.77 2.14 -4.43
CA THR A 204 -10.07 2.74 -4.11
C THR A 204 -10.32 2.72 -2.60
N VAL A 205 -10.02 1.60 -1.92
CA VAL A 205 -10.12 1.48 -0.45
C VAL A 205 -9.22 2.51 0.24
N ALA A 206 -7.98 2.63 -0.24
CA ALA A 206 -7.04 3.61 0.29
C ALA A 206 -7.48 5.06 0.03
N ALA A 207 -7.98 5.36 -1.17
CA ALA A 207 -8.53 6.67 -1.49
C ALA A 207 -9.74 7.01 -0.61
N ALA A 208 -10.63 6.04 -0.35
CA ALA A 208 -11.77 6.20 0.54
C ALA A 208 -11.34 6.53 1.98
N ALA A 209 -10.34 5.81 2.50
CA ALA A 209 -9.79 6.03 3.83
C ALA A 209 -9.19 7.45 3.99
N VAL A 210 -8.43 7.90 2.99
CA VAL A 210 -7.83 9.24 2.95
C VAL A 210 -8.88 10.32 2.85
N TRP A 211 -9.84 10.14 1.94
CA TRP A 211 -10.93 11.08 1.75
C TRP A 211 -11.77 11.22 3.02
N TRP A 212 -12.18 10.12 3.65
CA TRP A 212 -12.94 10.14 4.90
C TRP A 212 -12.20 10.86 6.03
N ALA A 213 -10.88 10.63 6.17
CA ALA A 213 -10.06 11.33 7.16
C ALA A 213 -10.01 12.85 6.88
N SER A 214 -9.99 13.25 5.61
CA SER A 214 -10.03 14.66 5.22
C SER A 214 -11.38 15.33 5.53
N GLU A 215 -12.50 14.63 5.34
CA GLU A 215 -13.85 15.13 5.69
C GLU A 215 -14.00 15.34 7.21
N HIS A 216 -13.32 14.51 8.01
CA HIS A 216 -13.25 14.65 9.47
C HIS A 216 -12.17 15.63 9.95
N ALA A 217 -11.51 16.35 9.04
CA ALA A 217 -10.39 17.25 9.33
C ALA A 217 -9.27 16.62 10.17
N LEU A 218 -9.06 15.31 10.01
CA LEU A 218 -7.98 14.59 10.68
C LEU A 218 -6.66 14.87 9.99
N GLN A 219 -5.60 15.07 10.78
CA GLN A 219 -4.25 15.27 10.24
C GLN A 219 -3.67 13.98 9.62
N ALA A 220 -4.23 12.82 10.00
CA ALA A 220 -3.76 11.50 9.63
C ALA A 220 -4.92 10.53 9.58
N VAL A 221 -4.86 9.54 8.68
CA VAL A 221 -5.79 8.41 8.68
C VAL A 221 -5.56 7.57 9.94
N PRO A 222 -6.60 7.28 10.76
CA PRO A 222 -6.47 6.42 11.95
C PRO A 222 -5.90 5.03 11.62
N ASP A 223 -5.14 4.46 12.56
CA ASP A 223 -4.43 3.19 12.35
C ASP A 223 -5.36 2.00 12.06
N ALA A 224 -6.58 2.03 12.60
CA ALA A 224 -7.60 1.01 12.36
C ALA A 224 -8.10 1.06 10.91
N VAL A 225 -8.44 2.26 10.42
CA VAL A 225 -8.85 2.51 9.03
C VAL A 225 -7.71 2.19 8.06
N ALA A 226 -6.50 2.66 8.37
CA ALA A 226 -5.29 2.35 7.61
C ALA A 226 -5.02 0.84 7.54
N GLY A 227 -5.39 0.09 8.59
CA GLY A 227 -5.23 -1.36 8.64
C GLY A 227 -6.22 -2.13 7.76
N CYS A 228 -7.23 -1.47 7.19
CA CYS A 228 -8.16 -2.06 6.24
C CYS A 228 -7.56 -2.16 4.83
N VAL A 229 -6.57 -1.31 4.51
CA VAL A 229 -5.91 -1.30 3.21
C VAL A 229 -4.89 -2.44 3.12
N ARG A 230 -5.13 -3.35 2.19
CA ARG A 230 -4.25 -4.49 1.90
C ARG A 230 -3.12 -4.00 1.00
N LEU A 231 -2.13 -3.35 1.62
CA LEU A 231 -1.00 -2.72 0.92
C LEU A 231 -0.33 -3.63 -0.15
N TRP A 232 -0.28 -4.95 0.04
CA TRP A 232 0.24 -5.90 -0.97
C TRP A 232 -0.58 -6.01 -2.26
N ARG A 233 -1.82 -5.49 -2.28
CA ARG A 233 -2.67 -5.40 -3.48
C ARG A 233 -2.58 -4.04 -4.18
N LEU A 234 -1.88 -3.06 -3.58
CA LEU A 234 -1.65 -1.78 -4.23
C LEU A 234 -0.59 -1.92 -5.31
N ASN A 235 -0.76 -1.19 -6.42
CA ASN A 235 0.30 -1.08 -7.41
C ASN A 235 1.50 -0.30 -6.82
N GLY A 236 2.72 -0.57 -7.32
CA GLY A 236 3.95 0.00 -6.76
C GLY A 236 3.97 1.53 -6.78
N GLY A 237 3.49 2.16 -7.87
CA GLY A 237 3.42 3.61 -7.99
C GLY A 237 2.49 4.26 -6.96
N PHE A 238 1.37 3.61 -6.66
CA PHE A 238 0.39 4.08 -5.68
C PHE A 238 0.87 3.83 -4.25
N MET A 239 1.58 2.73 -3.98
CA MET A 239 2.29 2.55 -2.72
C MET A 239 3.31 3.67 -2.48
N ALA A 240 4.09 4.04 -3.50
CA ALA A 240 5.04 5.15 -3.38
C ALA A 240 4.34 6.49 -3.11
N ALA A 241 3.24 6.77 -3.82
CA ALA A 241 2.44 7.98 -3.60
C ALA A 241 1.83 8.03 -2.18
N ILE A 242 1.28 6.92 -1.71
CA ILE A 242 0.73 6.80 -0.37
C ILE A 242 1.80 6.96 0.70
N ALA A 243 2.97 6.34 0.53
CA ALA A 243 4.08 6.52 1.46
C ALA A 243 4.48 8.01 1.53
N HIS A 244 4.53 8.69 0.38
CA HIS A 244 4.83 10.11 0.33
C HIS A 244 3.78 10.98 1.04
N TRP A 245 2.48 10.73 0.83
CA TRP A 245 1.40 11.55 1.39
C TRP A 245 1.04 11.19 2.83
N PHE A 246 1.25 9.95 3.24
CA PHE A 246 0.91 9.43 4.56
C PHE A 246 2.14 8.76 5.18
N PRO A 247 3.01 9.54 5.85
CA PRO A 247 4.22 9.03 6.50
C PRO A 247 3.95 7.86 7.44
N GLN A 248 2.80 7.84 8.13
CA GLN A 248 2.39 6.72 8.98
C GLN A 248 2.21 5.40 8.22
N TRP A 249 1.82 5.42 6.94
CA TRP A 249 1.71 4.21 6.12
C TRP A 249 3.05 3.80 5.53
N THR A 250 4.02 4.72 5.46
CA THR A 250 5.39 4.43 4.99
C THR A 250 6.03 3.32 5.82
N GLN A 251 5.88 3.34 7.14
CA GLN A 251 6.46 2.29 8.00
C GLN A 251 5.85 0.91 7.70
N ARG A 252 4.52 0.84 7.49
CA ARG A 252 3.82 -0.40 7.11
C ARG A 252 4.20 -0.86 5.71
N ALA A 253 4.24 0.06 4.75
CA ALA A 253 4.62 -0.22 3.36
C ALA A 253 6.08 -0.70 3.26
N LEU A 254 7.00 -0.05 3.98
CA LEU A 254 8.41 -0.46 4.04
C LEU A 254 8.57 -1.83 4.71
N ALA A 255 7.84 -2.10 5.79
CA ALA A 255 7.83 -3.42 6.42
C ALA A 255 7.40 -4.51 5.44
N LEU A 256 6.34 -4.26 4.68
CA LEU A 256 5.85 -5.15 3.62
C LEU A 256 6.84 -5.33 2.49
N LEU A 257 7.38 -4.23 1.95
CA LEU A 257 8.39 -4.27 0.89
C LEU A 257 9.64 -5.05 1.34
N TYR A 258 10.11 -4.82 2.56
CA TYR A 258 11.25 -5.51 3.13
C TYR A 258 10.97 -7.01 3.32
N MET A 259 9.79 -7.38 3.82
CA MET A 259 9.40 -8.77 3.98
C MET A 259 9.22 -9.49 2.64
N CYS A 260 8.67 -8.81 1.63
CA CYS A 260 8.60 -9.31 0.25
C CYS A 260 10.00 -9.50 -0.36
N ALA A 261 10.94 -8.58 -0.08
CA ALA A 261 12.32 -8.70 -0.54
C ALA A 261 13.12 -9.78 0.23
N ALA A 262 12.78 -10.04 1.49
CA ALA A 262 13.40 -11.06 2.32
C ALA A 262 12.79 -12.46 2.11
N ALA A 263 11.62 -12.56 1.47
CA ALA A 263 11.03 -13.85 1.13
C ALA A 263 11.94 -14.60 0.14
N PRO A 264 12.18 -15.91 0.35
CA PRO A 264 12.96 -16.69 -0.60
C PRO A 264 12.28 -16.61 -1.97
N ALA A 265 13.06 -16.41 -3.04
CA ALA A 265 12.56 -16.23 -4.41
C ALA A 265 11.63 -17.36 -4.90
N SER A 266 11.66 -18.52 -4.23
CA SER A 266 10.82 -19.69 -4.50
C SER A 266 9.46 -19.68 -3.78
N ALA A 267 9.23 -18.80 -2.80
CA ALA A 267 7.95 -18.73 -2.11
C ALA A 267 6.95 -17.94 -2.96
N PRO A 268 5.81 -18.55 -3.35
CA PRO A 268 4.78 -17.81 -4.06
C PRO A 268 4.25 -16.68 -3.16
N MET A 269 4.14 -15.47 -3.71
CA MET A 269 3.80 -14.25 -2.97
C MET A 269 2.54 -14.38 -2.10
N TRP A 270 1.55 -15.17 -2.54
CA TRP A 270 0.33 -15.42 -1.77
C TRP A 270 0.58 -16.19 -0.46
N GLN A 271 1.61 -17.04 -0.37
CA GLN A 271 1.98 -17.73 0.87
C GLN A 271 2.64 -16.78 1.87
N VAL A 272 3.50 -15.89 1.39
CA VAL A 272 4.09 -14.82 2.19
C VAL A 272 2.96 -13.94 2.74
N VAL A 273 2.02 -13.53 1.88
CA VAL A 273 0.84 -12.74 2.27
C VAL A 273 -0.07 -13.47 3.27
N LYS A 274 -0.31 -14.77 3.10
CA LYS A 274 -1.13 -15.55 4.04
C LYS A 274 -0.48 -15.63 5.43
N GLN A 275 0.84 -15.82 5.47
CA GLN A 275 1.59 -15.74 6.72
C GLN A 275 1.51 -14.35 7.35
N MET A 276 1.34 -13.29 6.56
CA MET A 276 1.18 -11.91 7.05
C MET A 276 -0.21 -11.60 7.61
N GLU A 277 -1.29 -12.17 7.06
CA GLU A 277 -2.65 -12.05 7.67
C GLU A 277 -2.67 -12.60 9.10
N ASP A 278 -1.83 -13.60 9.39
CA ASP A 278 -1.72 -14.27 10.68
C ASP A 278 -0.70 -13.61 11.64
N VAL A 279 0.11 -12.64 11.20
CA VAL A 279 1.10 -11.95 12.06
C VAL A 279 0.38 -10.89 12.92
N PRO A 280 0.51 -10.93 14.27
CA PRO A 280 -0.06 -9.93 15.14
C PRO A 280 0.40 -8.52 14.73
N LYS A 281 -0.55 -7.57 14.62
CA LYS A 281 -0.28 -6.16 14.22
C LYS A 281 0.82 -5.49 15.08
N THR A 282 1.03 -5.98 16.30
CA THR A 282 2.05 -5.51 17.26
C THR A 282 3.47 -6.03 16.99
N ALA A 283 3.64 -7.09 16.19
CA ALA A 283 4.95 -7.71 15.90
C ALA A 283 5.66 -7.12 14.67
N LEU A 284 4.91 -6.49 13.76
CA LEU A 284 5.42 -5.88 12.53
C LEU A 284 6.51 -4.81 12.74
N PRO A 285 6.39 -3.89 13.73
CA PRO A 285 7.43 -2.90 13.99
C PRO A 285 8.76 -3.55 14.44
N ALA A 286 8.71 -4.61 15.25
CA ALA A 286 9.91 -5.24 15.78
C ALA A 286 10.74 -5.98 14.71
N LEU A 287 10.09 -6.50 13.66
CA LEU A 287 10.72 -7.23 12.56
C LEU A 287 11.26 -6.32 11.45
N ALA A 288 10.59 -5.19 11.18
CA ALA A 288 10.94 -4.30 10.08
C ALA A 288 11.92 -3.17 10.47
N VAL A 289 11.82 -2.65 11.71
CA VAL A 289 12.46 -1.38 12.08
C VAL A 289 14.00 -1.45 12.09
N PRO A 290 14.69 -2.44 12.69
CA PRO A 290 16.16 -2.34 12.78
C PRO A 290 16.89 -2.38 11.42
N THR A 291 16.31 -3.05 10.42
CA THR A 291 16.98 -3.23 9.11
C THR A 291 16.44 -2.30 8.04
N ALA A 292 15.13 -2.02 8.01
CA ALA A 292 14.57 -1.00 7.11
C ALA A 292 15.02 0.41 7.52
N THR A 293 15.10 0.70 8.82
CA THR A 293 15.65 1.97 9.31
C THR A 293 17.15 2.08 9.03
N ARG A 294 17.94 1.00 9.15
CA ARG A 294 19.36 1.00 8.72
C ARG A 294 19.56 1.15 7.21
N LEU A 295 18.67 0.60 6.37
CA LEU A 295 18.72 0.81 4.92
C LEU A 295 18.28 2.24 4.58
N TRP A 296 17.26 2.78 5.23
CA TRP A 296 16.74 4.12 4.93
C TRP A 296 17.61 5.25 5.50
N GLU A 297 18.22 5.06 6.67
CA GLU A 297 19.16 6.01 7.27
C GLU A 297 20.51 6.05 6.52
N ASN A 298 20.83 5.02 5.74
CA ASN A 298 22.11 4.92 4.99
C ASN A 298 21.97 4.90 3.47
N VAL A 299 20.76 4.87 2.91
CA VAL A 299 20.53 5.14 1.49
C VAL A 299 20.20 6.63 1.39
N PRO A 300 21.18 7.51 1.12
CA PRO A 300 20.86 8.90 0.84
C PRO A 300 19.84 8.93 -0.30
N TYR A 301 18.88 9.85 -0.22
CA TYR A 301 18.00 10.30 -1.32
C TYR A 301 18.83 10.88 -2.47
N SER A 302 19.76 10.09 -2.97
CA SER A 302 20.82 10.47 -3.88
C SER A 302 20.39 10.03 -5.27
N ASP A 303 20.47 10.99 -6.18
CA ASP A 303 20.36 10.71 -7.60
C ASP A 303 21.49 9.75 -7.99
N VAL A 304 21.10 8.61 -8.56
CA VAL A 304 22.02 7.68 -9.22
C VAL A 304 22.10 8.12 -10.68
N ILE A 305 23.31 8.36 -11.16
CA ILE A 305 23.58 8.67 -12.56
C ILE A 305 24.01 7.36 -13.23
N LEU A 306 23.09 6.77 -13.99
CA LEU A 306 23.40 5.63 -14.85
C LEU A 306 24.05 6.17 -16.12
N THR A 307 25.26 5.72 -16.43
CA THR A 307 25.92 6.04 -17.71
C THR A 307 25.99 4.78 -18.54
N PHE A 308 25.47 4.82 -19.75
CA PHE A 308 25.48 3.71 -20.69
C PHE A 308 25.78 4.22 -22.09
N GLY A 309 26.44 3.38 -22.88
CA GLY A 309 26.76 3.67 -24.27
C GLY A 309 27.05 2.37 -25.00
N ALA A 310 26.73 2.34 -26.28
CA ALA A 310 27.07 1.22 -27.15
C ALA A 310 28.58 0.99 -27.11
N ALA A 311 29.00 -0.26 -26.91
CA ALA A 311 30.40 -0.63 -27.00
C ALA A 311 30.90 -0.31 -28.42
N THR A 312 31.64 0.80 -28.58
CA THR A 312 32.24 1.12 -29.87
C THR A 312 33.29 0.07 -30.20
N ALA A 313 32.95 -0.81 -31.14
CA ALA A 313 33.84 -1.85 -31.62
C ALA A 313 35.12 -1.21 -32.19
N GLY A 314 36.21 -1.22 -31.41
CA GLY A 314 37.56 -0.98 -31.95
C GLY A 314 38.39 0.17 -31.36
N GLY A 315 38.10 0.69 -30.17
CA GLY A 315 38.95 1.69 -29.51
C GLY A 315 39.56 1.22 -28.20
N ALA A 316 40.60 0.39 -28.21
CA ALA A 316 41.38 0.10 -27.00
C ALA A 316 42.09 1.38 -26.53
N GLN A 317 41.44 2.16 -25.67
CA GLN A 317 42.03 3.33 -25.05
C GLN A 317 42.94 2.85 -23.91
N VAL A 318 44.26 2.84 -24.17
CA VAL A 318 45.29 2.58 -23.16
C VAL A 318 45.18 3.63 -22.07
N GLN A 319 44.70 3.25 -20.88
CA GLN A 319 44.80 4.07 -19.67
C GLN A 319 46.29 4.26 -19.32
N PRO A 320 46.80 5.48 -19.13
CA PRO A 320 48.13 5.67 -18.55
C PRO A 320 48.12 5.25 -17.07
N PRO A 321 49.18 4.62 -16.55
CA PRO A 321 49.22 4.11 -15.18
C PRO A 321 49.14 5.25 -14.16
N SER A 322 48.19 5.12 -13.24
CA SER A 322 48.05 5.96 -12.05
C SER A 322 49.23 5.74 -11.09
N THR A 323 50.06 6.76 -10.89
CA THR A 323 51.12 6.75 -9.87
C THR A 323 50.54 7.07 -8.49
N ALA A 324 50.70 6.15 -7.55
CA ALA A 324 50.41 6.35 -6.12
C ALA A 324 51.38 7.36 -5.46
N PRO A 325 51.00 8.05 -4.37
CA PRO A 325 51.88 8.97 -3.67
C PRO A 325 52.78 8.22 -2.68
N THR A 326 54.09 8.50 -2.74
CA THR A 326 55.06 8.08 -1.72
C THR A 326 55.24 9.20 -0.69
N THR A 327 55.33 8.79 0.56
CA THR A 327 55.45 9.59 1.78
C THR A 327 56.79 10.34 1.89
N ALA A 328 56.68 11.59 2.36
CA ALA A 328 57.61 12.49 3.05
C ALA A 328 59.11 12.12 3.22
N ALA A 329 59.98 13.08 2.89
CA ALA A 329 61.08 13.49 3.75
C ALA A 329 61.54 14.95 3.49
N SER A 330 61.77 15.63 4.60
CA SER A 330 62.27 17.00 4.82
C SER A 330 63.68 17.26 4.28
N SER A 331 63.94 18.47 3.77
CA SER A 331 65.12 19.26 4.17
C SER A 331 65.04 20.72 3.71
N PHE A 332 65.26 21.62 4.68
CA PHE A 332 65.58 23.04 4.57
C PHE A 332 66.73 23.34 3.59
N ASN A 333 66.60 24.43 2.80
CA ASN A 333 67.59 25.52 2.86
C ASN A 333 67.10 26.81 2.20
N THR A 334 67.30 27.88 2.95
CA THR A 334 67.14 29.31 2.63
C THR A 334 68.31 29.80 1.77
N VAL A 335 68.09 30.73 0.83
CA VAL A 335 68.86 31.98 0.62
C VAL A 335 68.26 32.83 -0.52
N ALA A 336 67.80 34.02 -0.12
CA ALA A 336 67.83 35.35 -0.74
C ALA A 336 67.73 35.58 -2.27
N GLY A 337 66.79 36.48 -2.62
CA GLY A 337 67.16 37.78 -3.21
C GLY A 337 66.57 38.09 -4.59
N GLY A 338 65.80 39.20 -4.69
CA GLY A 338 65.56 39.88 -5.97
C GLY A 338 64.21 40.60 -6.09
N ASN A 339 64.21 41.91 -5.81
CA ASN A 339 63.11 42.87 -6.01
C ASN A 339 62.83 43.19 -7.50
N ALA A 340 61.62 43.72 -7.77
CA ALA A 340 61.25 44.85 -8.66
C ALA A 340 59.93 44.56 -9.42
N THR A 341 58.79 45.18 -9.03
CA THR A 341 58.07 46.32 -9.70
C THR A 341 57.46 45.92 -11.06
N GLU A 342 56.21 46.20 -11.47
CA GLU A 342 55.23 47.29 -11.29
C GLU A 342 53.88 46.74 -11.82
N GLU A 343 52.72 47.06 -11.22
CA GLU A 343 51.70 48.01 -11.74
C GLU A 343 51.40 47.90 -13.25
N ALA A 344 50.18 47.96 -13.77
CA ALA A 344 48.80 47.99 -13.29
C ALA A 344 47.95 47.97 -14.59
N GLU A 345 46.84 47.23 -14.64
CA GLU A 345 45.60 47.78 -15.21
C GLU A 345 44.40 46.88 -14.89
N ALA A 346 43.35 47.56 -14.45
CA ALA A 346 42.15 47.01 -13.86
C ALA A 346 40.99 46.92 -14.88
N ASN A 347 39.98 46.15 -14.49
CA ASN A 347 38.59 46.14 -14.95
C ASN A 347 38.26 45.46 -16.30
N LYS A 348 37.69 44.25 -16.20
CA LYS A 348 36.24 44.09 -16.42
C LYS A 348 35.67 42.82 -15.79
N SER A 349 34.48 43.01 -15.24
CA SER A 349 33.75 42.13 -14.34
C SER A 349 33.10 40.90 -15.00
N ALA A 350 32.90 39.89 -14.15
CA ALA A 350 31.69 39.06 -14.06
C ALA A 350 31.21 38.28 -15.30
N ALA A 351 31.62 37.01 -15.37
CA ALA A 351 30.76 35.84 -15.65
C ALA A 351 31.63 34.58 -15.65
N SER A 352 31.98 34.06 -14.47
CA SER A 352 32.57 32.72 -14.35
C SER A 352 31.46 31.68 -14.54
N GLY A 353 31.15 31.37 -15.81
CA GLY A 353 30.44 30.15 -16.16
C GLY A 353 31.36 28.96 -15.92
N HIS A 354 31.26 28.36 -14.74
CA HIS A 354 31.78 27.03 -14.46
C HIS A 354 30.89 26.01 -15.20
N HIS A 355 31.06 25.93 -16.53
CA HIS A 355 30.65 24.75 -17.27
C HIS A 355 31.86 23.83 -17.26
N ASP A 356 31.88 22.90 -16.31
CA ASP A 356 32.67 21.68 -16.40
C ASP A 356 32.26 20.99 -17.71
N ASN A 357 33.04 21.23 -18.76
CA ASN A 357 33.04 20.42 -19.96
C ASN A 357 33.69 19.09 -19.61
N ASP A 358 32.97 18.28 -18.83
CA ASP A 358 33.18 16.84 -18.78
C ASP A 358 32.96 16.32 -20.19
N ALA A 359 34.05 16.09 -20.91
CA ALA A 359 34.09 15.39 -22.17
C ALA A 359 33.58 13.97 -21.94
N SER A 360 32.25 13.83 -21.87
CA SER A 360 31.60 12.53 -21.84
C SER A 360 32.01 11.82 -23.12
N PRO A 361 32.46 10.56 -23.05
CA PRO A 361 32.83 9.81 -24.24
C PRO A 361 31.67 9.91 -25.24
N LEU A 362 31.99 10.31 -26.47
CA LEU A 362 31.01 10.54 -27.54
C LEU A 362 30.06 9.34 -27.63
N GLY A 363 28.79 9.53 -27.27
CA GLY A 363 27.75 8.48 -27.29
C GLY A 363 27.27 7.97 -25.93
N ALA A 364 27.87 8.38 -24.81
CA ALA A 364 27.35 8.00 -23.48
C ALA A 364 26.09 8.80 -23.12
N ARG A 365 24.98 8.10 -22.87
CA ARG A 365 23.74 8.66 -22.33
C ARG A 365 23.76 8.59 -20.80
N ARG A 366 23.20 9.61 -20.15
CA ARG A 366 23.08 9.71 -18.69
C ARG A 366 21.60 9.66 -18.31
N LEU A 367 21.21 8.71 -17.46
CA LEU A 367 19.90 8.69 -16.82
C LEU A 367 20.04 8.98 -15.33
N HIS A 368 19.17 9.85 -14.84
CA HIS A 368 18.99 10.05 -13.41
C HIS A 368 17.93 9.08 -12.89
N ALA A 369 18.28 8.30 -11.87
CA ALA A 369 17.40 7.31 -11.27
C ALA A 369 17.47 7.38 -9.74
N HIS A 370 16.36 7.04 -9.08
CA HIS A 370 16.29 6.96 -7.64
C HIS A 370 16.85 5.62 -7.17
N ALA A 371 17.85 5.65 -6.27
CA ALA A 371 18.45 4.44 -5.71
C ALA A 371 17.40 3.49 -5.11
N ALA A 372 16.36 4.03 -4.47
CA ALA A 372 15.27 3.24 -3.89
C ALA A 372 14.53 2.40 -4.94
N ILE A 373 14.25 2.96 -6.12
CA ILE A 373 13.57 2.24 -7.22
C ILE A 373 14.47 1.17 -7.80
N LEU A 374 15.77 1.47 -7.98
CA LEU A 374 16.75 0.51 -8.47
C LEU A 374 16.89 -0.69 -7.52
N ILE A 375 17.03 -0.43 -6.22
CA ILE A 375 17.15 -1.48 -5.18
C ILE A 375 15.87 -2.31 -5.09
N MET A 376 14.71 -1.67 -5.13
CA MET A 376 13.42 -2.34 -4.97
C MET A 376 13.12 -3.33 -6.10
N HIS A 377 13.57 -3.01 -7.32
CA HIS A 377 13.18 -3.78 -8.50
C HIS A 377 14.33 -4.59 -9.12
N SER A 378 15.59 -4.38 -8.74
CA SER A 378 16.74 -5.09 -9.31
C SER A 378 17.72 -5.56 -8.23
N SER A 379 17.86 -6.87 -8.04
CA SER A 379 18.85 -7.44 -7.12
C SER A 379 20.30 -7.22 -7.59
N VAL A 380 20.51 -7.10 -8.90
CA VAL A 380 21.82 -6.80 -9.50
C VAL A 380 22.22 -5.36 -9.17
N LEU A 381 21.33 -4.38 -9.38
CA LEU A 381 21.60 -2.98 -9.07
C LEU A 381 21.64 -2.74 -7.57
N GLU A 382 20.83 -3.46 -6.78
CA GLU A 382 20.95 -3.49 -5.32
C GLU A 382 22.35 -3.91 -4.89
N THR A 383 22.89 -4.99 -5.45
CA THR A 383 24.24 -5.46 -5.11
C THR A 383 25.31 -4.42 -5.48
N LYS A 384 25.14 -3.72 -6.61
CA LYS A 384 26.04 -2.62 -7.00
C LYS A 384 25.93 -1.42 -6.06
N LEU A 385 24.71 -1.04 -5.65
CA LEU A 385 24.45 0.10 -4.77
C LEU A 385 24.84 -0.17 -3.31
N ARG A 386 24.64 -1.39 -2.80
CA ARG A 386 25.02 -1.76 -1.42
C ARG A 386 26.53 -1.69 -1.16
N ARG A 387 27.35 -1.83 -2.20
CA ARG A 387 28.81 -1.69 -2.11
C ARG A 387 29.26 -0.24 -2.01
N TRP A 388 28.35 0.71 -2.21
CA TRP A 388 28.65 2.14 -2.12
C TRP A 388 28.47 2.63 -0.69
N THR A 389 29.52 3.24 -0.13
CA THR A 389 29.58 3.68 1.27
C THR A 389 29.94 5.16 1.41
N GLY A 390 29.74 5.97 0.37
CA GLY A 390 30.11 7.39 0.38
C GLY A 390 28.91 8.29 0.72
N PRO A 391 29.00 9.30 1.59
CA PRO A 391 27.84 10.13 1.92
C PRO A 391 27.58 11.34 0.99
N GLU A 392 28.49 11.68 0.06
CA GLU A 392 28.53 13.05 -0.48
C GLU A 392 28.47 13.21 -2.01
N ARG A 393 28.34 12.15 -2.81
CA ARG A 393 28.32 12.28 -4.28
C ARG A 393 27.23 11.42 -4.93
N PRO A 394 26.63 11.86 -6.05
CA PRO A 394 25.73 11.00 -6.83
C PRO A 394 26.46 9.70 -7.20
N VAL A 395 25.75 8.58 -7.10
CA VAL A 395 26.34 7.27 -7.43
C VAL A 395 26.39 7.14 -8.95
N HIS A 396 27.57 6.95 -9.50
CA HIS A 396 27.71 6.66 -10.93
C HIS A 396 27.77 5.15 -11.15
N ILE A 397 26.81 4.60 -11.88
CA ILE A 397 26.83 3.20 -12.30
C ILE A 397 27.02 3.17 -13.81
N ASN A 398 28.12 2.56 -14.24
CA ASN A 398 28.35 2.29 -15.65
C ASN A 398 27.65 0.99 -16.04
N ILE A 399 26.85 1.06 -17.10
CA ILE A 399 26.13 -0.05 -17.69
C ILE A 399 26.63 -0.19 -19.12
N GLU A 400 27.31 -1.29 -19.39
CA GLU A 400 27.83 -1.62 -20.71
C GLU A 400 26.74 -2.35 -21.48
N LEU A 401 26.41 -1.85 -22.66
CA LEU A 401 25.39 -2.38 -23.56
C LEU A 401 26.01 -2.52 -24.96
N ASP A 402 25.57 -3.54 -25.70
CA ASP A 402 26.25 -3.95 -26.93
C ASP A 402 26.05 -2.93 -28.06
N ASP A 403 24.84 -2.39 -28.19
CA ASP A 403 24.46 -1.47 -29.27
C ASP A 403 23.42 -0.42 -28.84
N GLU A 404 23.04 0.46 -29.77
CA GLU A 404 22.10 1.55 -29.52
C GLU A 404 20.65 1.07 -29.32
N ALA A 405 20.31 -0.13 -29.83
CA ALA A 405 19.01 -0.73 -29.62
C ALA A 405 18.89 -1.23 -28.17
N GLU A 406 19.94 -1.84 -27.62
CA GLU A 406 20.03 -2.21 -26.22
C GLU A 406 19.94 -1.01 -25.29
N VAL A 407 20.64 0.08 -25.64
CA VAL A 407 20.58 1.36 -24.93
C VAL A 407 19.13 1.86 -24.83
N THR A 408 18.42 1.84 -25.94
CA THR A 408 17.03 2.29 -26.01
C THR A 408 16.09 1.34 -25.26
N ALA A 409 16.29 0.03 -25.34
CA ALA A 409 15.50 -0.94 -24.59
C ALA A 409 15.79 -0.87 -23.08
N PHE A 410 17.01 -0.56 -22.67
CA PHE A 410 17.36 -0.36 -21.27
C PHE A 410 16.69 0.90 -20.69
N GLU A 411 16.59 1.97 -21.48
CA GLU A 411 15.77 3.14 -21.13
C GLU A 411 14.30 2.75 -20.88
N ASP A 412 13.74 1.85 -21.69
CA ASP A 412 12.38 1.34 -21.47
C ASP A 412 12.28 0.46 -20.22
N VAL A 413 13.29 -0.39 -19.93
CA VAL A 413 13.35 -1.15 -18.66
C VAL A 413 13.28 -0.18 -17.49
N MET A 414 14.11 0.86 -17.53
CA MET A 414 14.14 1.91 -16.52
C MET A 414 12.80 2.62 -16.40
N TRP A 415 12.20 3.03 -17.51
CA TRP A 415 10.88 3.66 -17.52
C TRP A 415 9.80 2.75 -16.94
N SER A 416 9.80 1.47 -17.31
CA SER A 416 8.84 0.47 -16.85
C SER A 416 8.96 0.15 -15.37
N MET A 417 10.16 0.27 -14.76
CA MET A 417 10.31 0.16 -13.29
C MET A 417 9.49 1.22 -12.55
N TYR A 418 9.37 2.44 -13.09
CA TYR A 418 8.58 3.51 -12.47
C TYR A 418 7.07 3.35 -12.73
N HIS A 419 6.70 2.87 -13.92
CA HIS A 419 5.31 2.92 -14.38
C HIS A 419 4.59 1.58 -14.25
N GLY A 420 5.30 0.47 -14.01
CA GLY A 420 4.74 -0.88 -13.89
C GLY A 420 4.12 -1.42 -15.18
N LYS A 421 4.39 -0.80 -16.33
CA LYS A 421 3.91 -1.20 -17.65
C LYS A 421 4.98 -0.95 -18.71
N LEU A 422 4.89 -1.64 -19.83
CA LEU A 422 5.73 -1.36 -21.00
C LEU A 422 5.26 -0.09 -21.72
N PRO A 423 6.16 0.65 -22.39
CA PRO A 423 5.76 1.73 -23.28
C PRO A 423 4.96 1.14 -24.45
N ALA A 424 3.70 1.56 -24.60
CA ALA A 424 2.82 1.00 -25.62
C ALA A 424 3.12 1.53 -27.03
N ASP A 425 3.65 2.76 -27.11
CA ASP A 425 3.90 3.44 -28.36
C ASP A 425 5.10 2.82 -29.07
N ASN A 426 4.88 2.32 -30.29
CA ASN A 426 5.93 1.74 -31.16
C ASN A 426 6.65 0.49 -30.59
N MET A 427 5.99 -0.29 -29.72
CA MET A 427 6.54 -1.56 -29.24
C MET A 427 6.52 -2.62 -30.36
N SER A 428 7.70 -3.03 -30.82
CA SER A 428 7.88 -4.16 -31.73
C SER A 428 8.20 -5.44 -30.95
N MET A 429 8.01 -6.61 -31.58
CA MET A 429 8.39 -7.91 -31.01
C MET A 429 9.86 -7.93 -30.60
N GLU A 430 10.74 -7.46 -31.49
CA GLU A 430 12.18 -7.37 -31.26
C GLU A 430 12.51 -6.52 -30.02
N ARG A 431 11.90 -5.35 -29.90
CA ARG A 431 12.12 -4.45 -28.76
C ARG A 431 11.60 -5.05 -27.46
N ALA A 432 10.43 -5.70 -27.48
CA ALA A 432 9.88 -6.37 -26.30
C ALA A 432 10.75 -7.56 -25.84
N LEU A 433 11.28 -8.36 -26.76
CA LEU A 433 12.24 -9.43 -26.44
C LEU A 433 13.55 -8.88 -25.87
N LEU A 434 14.04 -7.75 -26.42
CA LEU A 434 15.23 -7.10 -25.90
C LEU A 434 15.02 -6.55 -24.48
N ILE A 435 13.87 -5.93 -24.22
CA ILE A 435 13.45 -5.50 -22.87
C ILE A 435 13.38 -6.70 -21.92
N ALA A 436 12.78 -7.82 -22.34
CA ALA A 436 12.69 -9.03 -21.53
C ALA A 436 14.08 -9.58 -21.19
N ARG A 437 15.00 -9.63 -22.17
CA ARG A 437 16.39 -10.07 -21.98
C ARG A 437 17.14 -9.18 -21.01
N LEU A 438 17.06 -7.86 -21.18
CA LEU A 438 17.72 -6.91 -20.27
C LEU A 438 17.10 -6.96 -18.87
N ALA A 439 15.76 -7.04 -18.77
CA ALA A 439 15.09 -7.20 -17.49
C ALA A 439 15.54 -8.48 -16.77
N ASP A 440 15.74 -9.59 -17.49
CA ASP A 440 16.28 -10.81 -16.91
C ASP A 440 17.76 -10.64 -16.47
N ALA A 441 18.61 -10.09 -17.33
CA ALA A 441 20.03 -9.85 -17.05
C ALA A 441 20.26 -8.96 -15.82
N TYR A 442 19.38 -7.97 -15.60
CA TYR A 442 19.41 -7.08 -14.44
C TYR A 442 18.45 -7.51 -13.32
N ALA A 443 17.85 -8.70 -13.40
CA ALA A 443 16.91 -9.25 -12.42
C ALA A 443 15.74 -8.30 -12.06
N VAL A 444 15.22 -7.59 -13.06
CA VAL A 444 14.07 -6.67 -12.98
C VAL A 444 12.76 -7.43 -13.21
N ASN A 445 12.35 -8.21 -12.20
CA ASN A 445 11.25 -9.17 -12.35
C ASN A 445 9.91 -8.53 -12.77
N ILE A 446 9.61 -7.31 -12.30
CA ILE A 446 8.36 -6.60 -12.68
C ILE A 446 8.31 -6.29 -14.18
N VAL A 447 9.42 -5.85 -14.76
CA VAL A 447 9.54 -5.53 -16.19
C VAL A 447 9.56 -6.82 -17.01
N LEU A 448 10.28 -7.84 -16.55
CA LEU A 448 10.30 -9.15 -17.19
C LEU A 448 8.88 -9.73 -17.31
N CYS A 449 8.09 -9.71 -16.24
CA CYS A 449 6.70 -10.16 -16.26
C CYS A 449 5.83 -9.34 -17.24
N ALA A 450 5.97 -8.00 -17.24
CA ALA A 450 5.22 -7.14 -18.15
C ALA A 450 5.58 -7.42 -19.62
N ALA A 451 6.86 -7.62 -19.92
CA ALA A 451 7.32 -7.95 -21.26
C ALA A 451 6.84 -9.32 -21.72
N THR A 452 6.96 -10.36 -20.90
CA THR A 452 6.47 -11.70 -21.26
C THR A 452 4.95 -11.73 -21.42
N ALA A 453 4.21 -10.96 -20.60
CA ALA A 453 2.75 -10.84 -20.76
C ALA A 453 2.38 -10.16 -22.09
N TRP A 454 3.10 -9.11 -22.48
CA TRP A 454 2.88 -8.44 -23.76
C TRP A 454 3.22 -9.33 -24.95
N LEU A 455 4.33 -10.07 -24.87
CA LEU A 455 4.76 -11.03 -25.90
C LEU A 455 3.72 -12.14 -26.11
N ASN A 456 3.16 -12.68 -25.02
CA ASN A 456 2.12 -13.71 -25.07
C ASN A 456 0.78 -13.21 -25.65
N GLN A 457 0.55 -11.89 -25.68
CA GLN A 457 -0.64 -11.30 -26.29
C GLN A 457 -0.49 -11.07 -27.80
N GLN A 458 0.72 -11.14 -28.33
CA GLN A 458 0.92 -10.97 -29.77
C GLN A 458 0.39 -12.22 -30.50
N ALA A 459 -0.35 -11.98 -31.59
CA ALA A 459 -0.82 -13.05 -32.48
C ALA A 459 0.38 -13.78 -33.12
N SER A 460 0.13 -14.99 -33.65
CA SER A 460 1.14 -15.90 -34.20
C SER A 460 2.31 -15.16 -34.86
N PRO A 461 3.53 -15.26 -34.27
CA PRO A 461 4.67 -14.50 -34.76
C PRO A 461 5.04 -14.93 -36.18
N ALA A 462 5.61 -14.02 -36.97
CA ALA A 462 6.30 -14.40 -38.18
C ALA A 462 7.44 -15.39 -37.85
N TRP A 463 7.92 -16.14 -38.84
CA TRP A 463 8.99 -17.14 -38.65
C TRP A 463 10.20 -16.56 -37.86
N ASP A 464 10.70 -15.40 -38.26
CA ASP A 464 11.87 -14.77 -37.62
C ASP A 464 11.60 -14.40 -36.15
N ASP A 465 10.38 -13.97 -35.83
CA ASP A 465 9.96 -13.65 -34.47
C ASP A 465 9.83 -14.92 -33.61
N ALA A 466 9.38 -16.04 -34.21
CA ALA A 466 9.37 -17.33 -33.56
C ALA A 466 10.78 -17.81 -33.23
N LEU A 467 11.73 -17.66 -34.16
CA LEU A 467 13.15 -18.00 -33.92
C LEU A 467 13.72 -17.19 -32.76
N ARG A 468 13.54 -15.87 -32.78
CA ARG A 468 14.01 -14.97 -31.71
C ARG A 468 13.41 -15.32 -30.34
N THR A 469 12.16 -15.78 -30.30
CA THR A 469 11.52 -16.28 -29.08
C THR A 469 12.26 -17.51 -28.52
N PHE A 470 12.71 -18.44 -29.38
CA PHE A 470 13.50 -19.60 -28.96
C PHE A 470 14.98 -19.27 -28.66
N GLU A 471 15.51 -18.17 -29.17
CA GLU A 471 16.86 -17.68 -28.83
C GLU A 471 16.91 -16.92 -27.51
N ALA A 472 15.76 -16.53 -26.96
CA ALA A 472 15.69 -15.83 -25.68
C ALA A 472 16.32 -16.67 -24.54
N PRO A 473 16.86 -16.02 -23.49
CA PRO A 473 17.37 -16.72 -22.31
C PRO A 473 16.33 -17.69 -21.72
N ALA A 474 16.79 -18.80 -21.15
CA ALA A 474 15.89 -19.86 -20.63
C ALA A 474 14.85 -19.31 -19.64
N SER A 475 15.27 -18.45 -18.72
CA SER A 475 14.44 -17.71 -17.76
C SER A 475 13.30 -16.89 -18.40
N VAL A 476 13.53 -16.33 -19.60
CA VAL A 476 12.51 -15.63 -20.38
C VAL A 476 11.61 -16.65 -21.08
N ARG A 477 12.18 -17.65 -21.74
CA ARG A 477 11.43 -18.70 -22.47
C ARG A 477 10.46 -19.46 -21.59
N ASP A 478 10.86 -19.78 -20.36
CA ASP A 478 10.04 -20.49 -19.38
C ASP A 478 8.76 -19.72 -19.00
N ARG A 479 8.70 -18.42 -19.30
CA ARG A 479 7.55 -17.53 -19.06
C ARG A 479 6.75 -17.21 -20.33
N LEU A 480 7.26 -17.59 -21.49
CA LEU A 480 6.60 -17.37 -22.77
C LEU A 480 5.69 -18.54 -23.12
N ASP A 481 4.55 -18.24 -23.73
CA ASP A 481 3.73 -19.27 -24.38
C ASP A 481 4.37 -19.63 -25.72
N LEU A 482 5.23 -20.64 -25.68
CA LEU A 482 5.95 -21.11 -26.85
C LEU A 482 5.03 -21.82 -27.86
N GLN A 483 3.75 -22.06 -27.56
CA GLN A 483 2.83 -22.72 -28.50
C GLN A 483 2.62 -21.91 -29.77
N ASN A 484 2.53 -20.58 -29.66
CA ASN A 484 2.34 -19.71 -30.83
C ASN A 484 3.59 -19.66 -31.71
N ALA A 485 4.78 -19.54 -31.10
CA ALA A 485 6.05 -19.58 -31.81
C ALA A 485 6.26 -20.95 -32.48
N GLN A 486 5.94 -22.03 -31.78
CA GLN A 486 5.99 -23.37 -32.31
C GLN A 486 5.00 -23.58 -33.47
N ALA A 487 3.77 -23.08 -33.34
CA ALA A 487 2.76 -23.16 -34.39
C ALA A 487 3.21 -22.44 -35.67
N ALA A 488 3.84 -21.27 -35.54
CA ALA A 488 4.39 -20.54 -36.68
C ALA A 488 5.50 -21.34 -37.41
N ILE A 489 6.36 -22.02 -36.65
CA ILE A 489 7.39 -22.89 -37.23
C ILE A 489 6.75 -24.11 -37.92
N LEU A 490 5.75 -24.73 -37.29
CA LEU A 490 5.04 -25.89 -37.85
C LEU A 490 4.22 -25.53 -39.09
N GLU A 491 3.63 -24.34 -39.15
CA GLU A 491 2.87 -23.87 -40.31
C GLU A 491 3.78 -23.71 -41.53
N ARG A 492 5.00 -23.19 -41.34
CA ARG A 492 5.98 -23.09 -42.42
C ARG A 492 6.62 -24.44 -42.78
N ALA A 493 6.73 -25.34 -41.80
CA ALA A 493 7.27 -26.68 -41.96
C ALA A 493 6.18 -27.76 -42.17
N GLU A 494 5.00 -27.39 -42.69
CA GLU A 494 3.74 -28.17 -42.78
C GLU A 494 3.93 -29.69 -42.98
N ASP A 495 4.90 -30.06 -43.80
CA ASP A 495 5.40 -31.42 -44.00
C ASP A 495 6.93 -31.42 -43.89
N LEU A 496 7.45 -32.03 -42.82
CA LEU A 496 8.89 -32.02 -42.51
C LEU A 496 9.71 -32.67 -43.64
N GLU A 497 9.16 -33.67 -44.33
CA GLU A 497 9.86 -34.34 -45.43
C GLU A 497 9.93 -33.45 -46.67
N LYS A 498 8.86 -32.72 -46.97
CA LYS A 498 8.91 -31.70 -48.03
C LYS A 498 9.86 -30.57 -47.67
N ALA A 499 9.81 -30.09 -46.43
CA ALA A 499 10.69 -29.01 -45.96
C ALA A 499 12.17 -29.43 -45.98
N MET A 500 12.49 -30.70 -45.71
CA MET A 500 13.85 -31.23 -45.84
C MET A 500 14.32 -31.42 -47.30
N ASN A 501 13.40 -31.50 -48.26
CA ASN A 501 13.73 -31.58 -49.70
C ASN A 501 13.81 -30.19 -50.36
N ASP A 502 13.34 -29.14 -49.69
CA ASP A 502 13.51 -27.75 -50.09
C ASP A 502 14.82 -27.22 -49.50
N GLU A 503 15.74 -26.75 -50.36
CA GLU A 503 17.09 -26.34 -49.93
C GLU A 503 17.08 -25.14 -48.97
N GLU A 504 16.15 -24.19 -49.16
CA GLU A 504 16.05 -22.99 -48.32
C GLU A 504 15.44 -23.34 -46.95
N LEU A 505 14.34 -24.10 -46.94
CA LEU A 505 13.71 -24.55 -45.69
C LEU A 505 14.60 -25.54 -44.95
N HIS A 506 15.35 -26.40 -45.65
CA HIS A 506 16.31 -27.30 -45.04
C HIS A 506 17.38 -26.52 -44.29
N GLN A 507 17.96 -25.49 -44.92
CA GLN A 507 18.95 -24.61 -44.27
C GLN A 507 18.34 -23.90 -43.05
N GLN A 508 17.14 -23.32 -43.19
CA GLN A 508 16.43 -22.65 -42.08
C GLN A 508 16.14 -23.62 -40.92
N LEU A 509 15.79 -24.86 -41.21
CA LEU A 509 15.52 -25.90 -40.22
C LEU A 509 16.80 -26.38 -39.51
N THR A 510 17.94 -26.42 -40.21
CA THR A 510 19.24 -26.77 -39.59
C THR A 510 19.77 -25.67 -38.68
N GLU A 511 19.43 -24.41 -38.96
CA GLU A 511 19.83 -23.25 -38.16
C GLU A 511 18.95 -23.05 -36.91
N LEU A 512 17.94 -23.90 -36.69
CA LEU A 512 17.04 -23.76 -35.56
C LEU A 512 17.78 -23.82 -34.21
N PRO A 513 17.45 -22.90 -33.27
CA PRO A 513 17.91 -22.99 -31.90
C PRO A 513 17.57 -24.35 -31.30
N GLU A 514 18.43 -24.88 -30.44
CA GLU A 514 18.21 -26.20 -29.83
C GLU A 514 16.85 -26.29 -29.11
N ALA A 515 16.44 -25.21 -28.43
CA ALA A 515 15.13 -25.14 -27.79
C ALA A 515 13.95 -25.22 -28.78
N ALA A 516 14.09 -24.65 -29.98
CA ALA A 516 13.09 -24.77 -31.03
C ALA A 516 12.99 -26.21 -31.52
N VAL A 517 14.13 -26.87 -31.74
CA VAL A 517 14.19 -28.29 -32.14
C VAL A 517 13.51 -29.17 -31.09
N VAL A 518 13.88 -29.02 -29.81
CA VAL A 518 13.27 -29.79 -28.71
C VAL A 518 11.76 -29.54 -28.62
N ALA A 519 11.33 -28.28 -28.76
CA ALA A 519 9.91 -27.95 -28.78
C ALA A 519 9.19 -28.66 -29.92
N LEU A 520 9.66 -28.51 -31.17
CA LEU A 520 9.07 -29.15 -32.35
C LEU A 520 8.93 -30.67 -32.19
N LEU A 521 9.98 -31.33 -31.71
CA LEU A 521 9.98 -32.79 -31.51
C LEU A 521 9.06 -33.24 -30.39
N SER A 522 8.81 -32.37 -29.41
CA SER A 522 7.87 -32.63 -28.32
C SER A 522 6.41 -32.45 -28.77
N ASN A 523 6.16 -31.96 -29.98
CA ASN A 523 4.82 -31.74 -30.51
C ASN A 523 4.34 -32.88 -31.39
N ASN A 524 3.28 -33.55 -30.95
CA ASN A 524 2.67 -34.68 -31.67
C ASN A 524 2.02 -34.29 -33.01
N ARG A 525 2.00 -33.00 -33.38
CA ARG A 525 1.44 -32.51 -34.66
C ARG A 525 2.46 -32.46 -35.79
N LEU A 526 3.74 -32.68 -35.52
CA LEU A 526 4.75 -32.73 -36.56
C LEU A 526 4.50 -33.97 -37.43
N ALA A 527 4.05 -33.76 -38.67
CA ALA A 527 3.83 -34.84 -39.62
C ALA A 527 5.19 -35.36 -40.11
N VAL A 528 5.54 -36.58 -39.70
CA VAL A 528 6.77 -37.26 -40.16
C VAL A 528 6.39 -38.64 -40.65
N ALA A 529 6.78 -39.02 -41.88
CA ALA A 529 6.40 -40.31 -42.44
C ALA A 529 7.28 -41.46 -41.92
N ALA A 530 8.49 -41.17 -41.43
CA ALA A 530 9.39 -42.16 -40.83
C ALA A 530 10.22 -41.60 -39.65
N GLU A 531 10.44 -42.42 -38.62
CA GLU A 531 11.34 -42.09 -37.49
C GLU A 531 12.77 -41.75 -37.96
N SER A 532 13.22 -42.33 -39.07
CA SER A 532 14.51 -42.03 -39.70
C SER A 532 14.64 -40.57 -40.14
N THR A 533 13.53 -39.92 -40.50
CA THR A 533 13.52 -38.49 -40.88
C THR A 533 13.75 -37.61 -39.65
N VAL A 534 13.16 -37.96 -38.50
CA VAL A 534 13.41 -37.28 -37.22
C VAL A 534 14.88 -37.42 -36.81
N VAL A 535 15.43 -38.63 -36.93
CA VAL A 535 16.84 -38.93 -36.62
C VAL A 535 17.77 -38.19 -37.59
N ALA A 536 17.46 -38.15 -38.88
CA ALA A 536 18.24 -37.41 -39.86
C ALA A 536 18.23 -35.89 -39.58
N PHE A 537 17.07 -35.33 -39.23
CA PHE A 537 16.91 -33.93 -38.86
C PHE A 537 17.70 -33.57 -37.59
N THR A 538 17.57 -34.37 -36.53
CA THR A 538 18.27 -34.14 -35.25
C THR A 538 19.78 -34.36 -35.32
N ILE A 539 20.23 -35.40 -36.03
CA ILE A 539 21.66 -35.74 -36.13
C ILE A 539 22.38 -34.85 -37.14
N ARG A 540 21.82 -34.62 -38.34
CA ARG A 540 22.51 -33.81 -39.37
C ARG A 540 22.51 -32.32 -39.06
N GLY A 541 21.49 -31.79 -38.38
CA GLY A 541 21.40 -30.36 -38.09
C GLY A 541 22.30 -29.88 -36.94
N LYS A 542 22.89 -30.77 -36.14
CA LYS A 542 23.69 -30.38 -34.94
C LYS A 542 25.11 -30.95 -34.89
N LEU A 543 25.43 -31.98 -35.70
CA LEU A 543 26.75 -32.65 -35.68
C LEU A 543 27.62 -32.34 -36.90
N LEU A 544 27.12 -31.52 -37.83
CA LEU A 544 27.89 -30.87 -38.91
C LEU A 544 28.03 -29.40 -38.54
#